data_AF-A0A0G0SSZ1-F1
#
_entry.id   AF-A0A0G0SSZ1-F1
#
_cell.length_a   1.000
_cell.length_b   1.000
_cell.length_c   1.000
_cell.angle_alpha   90.00
_cell.angle_beta   90.00
_cell.angle_gamma   90.00
#
_symmetry.space_group_name_H-M   'P 1'
#
loop_
_entity.id
_entity.type
_entity.pdbx_description
1 polymer ?
#
loop_
_entity_poly.entity_id
_entity_poly.type
_entity_poly.pdbx_seq_one_letter_code
_entity_poly.pdbx_strand_id
1 'polypeptide(L)'
;MLYSKLFGKTTKTVTKDAVAISHRLLLQGGFIRQLAAGRYSFLPLGLKVCKKIEQIIREEINKTGAQLRIYSWRHCRSGYA
;
A
#
# COMPACT_ATOMS: atom_id res chain seq x y z
N MET A 1 18.69 -5.76 -3.12
CA MET A 1 17.99 -6.81 -2.32
C MET A 1 18.06 -8.09 -3.11
N LEU A 2 18.56 -9.18 -2.52
CA LEU A 2 18.65 -10.47 -3.20
C LEU A 2 17.26 -11.10 -3.32
N TYR A 3 16.93 -11.65 -4.49
CA TYR A 3 15.63 -12.26 -4.75
C TYR A 3 15.36 -13.48 -3.85
N SER A 4 16.40 -14.26 -3.55
CA SER A 4 16.33 -15.43 -2.66
C SER A 4 15.86 -15.12 -1.23
N LYS A 5 16.05 -13.88 -0.76
CA LYS A 5 15.63 -13.41 0.57
C LYS A 5 14.28 -12.68 0.54
N LEU A 6 13.63 -12.61 -0.61
CA LEU A 6 12.40 -11.84 -0.78
C LEU A 6 11.16 -12.70 -0.45
N PHE A 7 10.36 -12.22 0.51
CA PHE A 7 9.13 -12.87 0.91
C PHE A 7 7.97 -12.47 -0.02
N GLY A 8 7.98 -12.97 -1.26
CA GLY A 8 6.95 -12.69 -2.25
C GLY A 8 7.02 -13.69 -3.39
N LYS A 9 5.95 -14.47 -3.58
CA LYS A 9 5.84 -15.43 -4.69
C LYS A 9 4.92 -14.83 -5.76
N THR A 10 5.41 -14.79 -6.99
CA THR A 10 4.59 -14.42 -8.13
C THR A 10 3.65 -15.56 -8.48
N THR A 11 2.41 -15.23 -8.83
CA THR A 11 1.39 -16.24 -9.17
C THR A 11 1.08 -16.17 -10.66
N LYS A 12 1.14 -17.33 -11.33
CA LYS A 12 0.82 -17.42 -12.77
C LYS A 12 -0.69 -17.37 -13.03
N THR A 13 -1.47 -17.97 -12.13
CA THR A 13 -2.94 -18.01 -12.21
C THR A 13 -3.55 -16.72 -11.67
N VAL A 14 -4.54 -16.21 -12.39
CA VAL A 14 -5.29 -15.01 -12.00
C VAL A 14 -6.60 -15.45 -11.40
N THR A 15 -6.86 -15.05 -10.16
CA THR A 15 -8.20 -15.12 -9.56
C THR A 15 -9.16 -14.28 -10.41
N LYS A 16 -10.20 -14.92 -10.94
CA LYS A 16 -11.23 -14.30 -11.82
C LYS A 16 -12.02 -13.18 -11.13
N ASP A 17 -11.92 -13.05 -9.81
CA ASP A 17 -12.67 -12.08 -9.00
C ASP A 17 -12.13 -10.64 -9.07
N ALA A 18 -10.93 -10.44 -9.66
CA ALA A 18 -10.35 -9.12 -9.81
C ALA A 18 -10.86 -8.42 -11.08
N VAL A 19 -11.88 -7.57 -10.94
CA VAL A 19 -12.45 -6.77 -12.05
C VAL A 19 -11.45 -5.74 -12.60
N ALA A 20 -10.68 -5.10 -11.71
CA ALA A 20 -9.69 -4.10 -12.09
C ALA A 20 -8.34 -4.72 -12.50
N ILE A 21 -7.77 -4.26 -13.62
CA ILE A 21 -6.46 -4.70 -14.13
C ILE A 21 -5.34 -4.43 -13.12
N SER A 22 -5.38 -3.27 -12.45
CA SER A 22 -4.41 -2.91 -11.41
C SER A 22 -4.40 -3.92 -10.25
N HIS A 23 -5.58 -4.30 -9.75
CA HIS A 23 -5.72 -5.28 -8.69
C HIS A 23 -5.18 -6.66 -9.10
N ARG A 24 -5.49 -7.09 -10.34
CA ARG A 24 -4.96 -8.33 -10.92
C ARG A 24 -3.42 -8.34 -10.93
N LEU A 25 -2.79 -7.27 -11.43
CA LEU A 25 -1.33 -7.18 -11.52
C LEU A 25 -0.67 -7.13 -10.14
N LEU A 26 -1.27 -6.43 -9.17
CA LEU A 26 -0.75 -6.35 -7.80
C LEU A 26 -0.78 -7.71 -7.08
N LEU A 27 -1.81 -8.52 -7.34
CA LEU A 27 -1.90 -9.89 -6.84
C LEU A 27 -0.87 -10.81 -7.52
N GLN A 28 -0.77 -10.75 -8.85
CA GLN A 28 0.16 -11.60 -9.62
C GLN A 28 1.62 -11.30 -9.28
N GLY A 29 1.97 -10.02 -9.13
CA GLY A 29 3.32 -9.58 -8.77
C GLY A 29 3.68 -9.79 -7.30
N GLY A 30 2.76 -10.29 -6.47
CA GLY A 30 3.00 -10.49 -5.04
C GLY A 30 3.24 -9.18 -4.28
N PHE A 31 2.55 -8.10 -4.68
CA PHE A 31 2.61 -6.80 -4.00
C PHE A 31 1.62 -6.70 -2.85
N ILE A 32 0.45 -7.32 -3.00
CA ILE A 32 -0.64 -7.31 -2.02
C ILE A 32 -1.18 -8.72 -1.78
N ARG A 33 -1.73 -8.95 -0.59
CA ARG A 33 -2.50 -10.16 -0.24
C ARG A 33 -3.76 -9.78 0.49
N GLN A 34 -4.89 -10.34 0.08
CA GLN A 34 -6.17 -10.12 0.75
C GLN A 34 -6.21 -10.90 2.08
N LEU A 35 -6.59 -10.22 3.16
CA LEU A 35 -6.84 -10.84 4.47
C LEU A 35 -8.35 -11.05 4.71
N ALA A 36 -9.16 -10.07 4.34
CA ALA A 36 -10.62 -10.09 4.43
C ALA A 36 -11.22 -9.19 3.34
N ALA A 37 -12.54 -9.22 3.17
CA ALA A 37 -13.23 -8.30 2.27
C ALA A 37 -12.82 -6.85 2.56
N GLY A 38 -12.25 -6.16 1.56
CA GLY A 38 -11.76 -4.79 1.67
C GLY A 38 -10.47 -4.57 2.49
N ARG A 39 -9.83 -5.63 3.03
CA ARG A 39 -8.58 -5.51 3.80
C ARG A 39 -7.42 -6.23 3.11
N TYR A 40 -6.38 -5.47 2.80
CA TYR A 40 -5.18 -5.95 2.12
C TYR A 40 -3.94 -5.76 2.99
N SER A 41 -3.06 -6.76 2.99
CA SER A 41 -1.71 -6.67 3.50
C SER A 41 -0.75 -6.34 2.36
N PHE A 42 0.12 -5.36 2.59
CA PHE A 42 1.22 -5.05 1.68
C PHE A 42 2.40 -5.98 1.94
N LEU A 43 2.89 -6.64 0.89
CA LEU A 43 4.11 -7.44 0.92
C LEU A 43 5.34 -6.53 0.83
N PRO A 44 6.57 -7.04 1.06
CA PRO A 44 7.79 -6.21 1.08
C PRO A 44 8.00 -5.35 -0.16
N LEU A 45 7.59 -5.82 -1.34
CA LEU A 45 7.62 -5.04 -2.58
C LEU A 45 6.57 -3.93 -2.59
N GLY A 46 5.34 -4.22 -2.19
CA GLY A 46 4.28 -3.22 -2.05
C GLY A 46 4.64 -2.13 -1.05
N LEU A 47 5.19 -2.50 0.10
CA LEU A 47 5.64 -1.56 1.13
C LEU A 47 6.73 -0.61 0.64
N LYS A 48 7.66 -1.07 -0.20
CA LYS A 48 8.69 -0.18 -0.79
C LYS A 48 8.08 0.87 -1.69
N VAL A 49 7.11 0.49 -2.52
CA VAL A 49 6.40 1.42 -3.39
C VAL A 49 5.62 2.43 -2.55
N CYS A 50 4.88 1.97 -1.54
CA CYS A 50 4.14 2.85 -0.62
C CYS A 50 5.08 3.85 0.08
N LYS A 51 6.23 3.40 0.59
CA LYS A 51 7.22 4.29 1.21
C LYS A 51 7.80 5.33 0.25
N LYS A 52 8.03 4.95 -1.01
CA LYS A 52 8.50 5.88 -2.04
C LYS A 52 7.45 6.96 -2.34
N ILE A 53 6.18 6.57 -2.46
CA ILE A 53 5.07 7.50 -2.65
C ILE A 53 4.95 8.43 -1.44
N GLU A 54 4.99 7.89 -0.23
CA GLU A 54 4.97 8.68 1.01
C GLU A 54 6.10 9.70 1.06
N GLN A 55 7.32 9.30 0.68
CA GLN A 55 8.47 10.18 0.64
C GLN A 55 8.26 11.35 -0.34
N ILE A 56 7.81 11.08 -1.57
CA ILE A 56 7.52 12.14 -2.56
C ILE A 56 6.50 13.13 -2.02
N ILE A 57 5.41 12.63 -1.41
CA ILE A 57 4.38 13.48 -0.82
C ILE A 57 4.98 14.36 0.29
N ARG A 58 5.82 13.80 1.16
CA ARG A 58 6.51 14.56 2.22
C ARG A 58 7.44 15.63 1.65
N GLU A 59 8.18 15.31 0.60
CA GLU A 59 9.07 16.25 -0.07
C GLU A 59 8.28 17.43 -0.66
N GLU A 60 7.15 17.17 -1.33
CA GLU A 60 6.30 18.23 -1.89
C GLU A 60 5.65 19.11 -0.82
N ILE A 61 5.18 18.52 0.29
CA ILE A 61 4.61 19.25 1.44
C ILE A 61 5.67 20.17 2.06
N ASN A 62 6.89 19.67 2.25
CA ASN A 62 7.98 20.47 2.81
C ASN A 62 8.37 21.64 1.90
N LYS A 63 8.32 21.46 0.57
CA LYS A 63 8.57 22.55 -0.40
C LYS A 63 7.53 23.66 -0.31
N THR A 64 6.27 23.33 0.01
CA THR A 64 5.20 24.31 0.16
C THR A 64 5.22 25.03 1.51
N GLY A 65 6.17 24.71 2.40
CA GLY A 65 6.22 25.26 3.76
C GLY A 65 5.10 24.76 4.67
N ALA A 66 4.37 23.73 4.25
CA ALA A 66 3.28 23.14 5.02
C ALA A 66 3.84 22.13 6.03
N GLN A 67 3.23 22.08 7.23
CA GLN A 67 3.65 21.16 8.28
C GLN A 67 2.80 19.88 8.28
N LEU A 68 3.44 18.72 8.13
CA LEU A 68 2.76 17.44 8.22
C LEU A 68 2.37 17.14 9.67
N ARG A 69 1.07 17.06 9.95
CA ARG A 69 0.52 16.63 11.24
C ARG A 69 -0.08 15.24 11.13
N ILE A 70 0.39 14.32 11.97
CA ILE A 70 -0.17 12.96 12.08
C ILE A 70 -1.10 12.95 13.29
N TYR A 71 -2.37 12.62 13.07
CA TYR A 71 -3.33 12.43 14.15
C TYR A 71 -3.51 10.95 14.43
N SER A 72 -3.85 10.64 15.68
CA SER A 72 -4.35 9.32 16.01
C SER A 72 -5.62 9.02 15.22
N TRP A 73 -5.75 7.80 14.71
CA TRP A 73 -6.97 7.32 14.05
C TRP A 73 -8.22 7.48 14.94
N ARG A 74 -8.06 7.42 16.28
CA ARG A 74 -9.16 7.62 17.24
C ARG A 74 -9.65 9.07 17.29
N HIS A 75 -8.82 10.03 16.91
CA HIS A 75 -9.14 11.46 16.99
C HIS A 75 -10.25 11.87 16.02
N CYS A 76 -10.32 11.25 14.84
CA CYS A 76 -11.31 11.58 13.80
C CYS A 76 -12.76 11.24 14.20
N ARG A 77 -12.98 10.34 15.16
CA ARG A 77 -14.34 9.98 15.63
C ARG A 77 -14.99 11.00 16.56
N SER A 78 -14.21 11.92 17.14
CA SER A 78 -14.73 12.86 18.15
C SER A 78 -15.38 14.12 17.56
N GLY A 79 -15.28 14.34 16.24
CA GLY A 79 -15.74 15.56 15.57
C GLY A 79 -17.01 15.43 14.72
N TYR A 80 -17.69 14.28 14.78
CA TYR A 80 -18.97 14.01 14.10
C TYR A 80 -20.06 13.68 15.13
N ALA A 81 -20.20 14.54 16.14
CA ALA A 81 -21.33 14.56 17.06
C ALA A 81 -21.96 15.96 17.03
#